data_AF-A0A7J8XVP4-F1
#
_entry.id   AF-A0A7J8XVP4-F1
#
_cell.length_a   1.000
_cell.length_b   1.000
_cell.length_c   1.000
_cell.angle_alpha   90.00
_cell.angle_beta   90.00
_cell.angle_gamma   90.00
#
_symmetry.space_group_name_H-M   'P 1'
#
loop_
_entity.id
_entity.type
_entity.pdbx_description
1 polymer ?
#
loop_
_entity_poly.entity_id
_entity_poly.type
_entity_poly.pdbx_seq_one_letter_code
_entity_poly.pdbx_strand_id
1 'polypeptide(L)'
;MRSGSSSASGSKACREKMRRDKLNDRHPGRSSKVDKAVILVDAARMVTQLRDEAQKLRESNESLQEKINELKAEKNELRDEKQRLKTEKDNLERQVKALGSQPGFIPQAPAIPTPFSTPSQVVGGKLVPFVGYPGVSMWQFLPPAAVDTSQDHMLRPPV
;
A
#
# COMPACT_ATOMS: atom_id res chain seq x y z
N MET A 1 63.25 -40.90 6.28
CA MET A 1 62.33 -41.91 6.83
C MET A 1 61.38 -41.21 7.79
N ARG A 2 60.08 -41.11 7.45
CA ARG A 2 59.04 -40.47 8.28
C ARG A 2 58.79 -41.34 9.51
N SER A 3 59.00 -40.81 10.71
CA SER A 3 58.53 -41.42 11.94
C SER A 3 57.08 -41.00 12.18
N GLY A 4 56.18 -41.97 12.06
CA GLY A 4 54.74 -41.80 12.30
C GLY A 4 54.42 -41.64 13.79
N SER A 5 53.49 -40.74 14.05
CA SER A 5 52.83 -40.40 15.32
C SER A 5 52.27 -41.63 16.07
N SER A 6 52.57 -41.73 17.37
CA SER A 6 51.92 -42.67 18.31
C SER A 6 51.30 -41.94 19.50
N SER A 7 50.23 -41.17 19.26
CA SER A 7 49.44 -40.51 20.31
C SER A 7 48.52 -41.46 21.10
N ALA A 8 48.91 -42.72 21.33
CA ALA A 8 47.98 -43.80 21.74
C ALA A 8 48.26 -44.48 23.10
N SER A 9 49.24 -44.05 23.90
CA SER A 9 49.64 -44.74 25.15
C SER A 9 49.12 -44.10 26.45
N GLY A 10 48.02 -43.36 26.41
CA GLY A 10 47.28 -43.01 27.64
C GLY A 10 46.51 -44.23 28.19
N SER A 11 46.49 -44.41 29.51
CA SER A 11 45.60 -45.40 30.16
C SER A 11 44.16 -45.23 29.66
N LYS A 12 43.38 -46.33 29.57
CA LYS A 12 41.95 -46.29 29.18
C LYS A 12 41.19 -45.21 29.98
N ALA A 13 41.53 -45.03 31.25
CA ALA A 13 40.98 -43.99 32.12
C ALA A 13 41.28 -42.56 31.63
N CYS A 14 42.51 -42.28 31.17
CA CYS A 14 42.88 -40.96 30.66
C CYS A 14 42.13 -40.61 29.36
N ARG A 15 41.98 -41.57 28.45
CA ARG A 15 41.18 -41.38 27.22
C ARG A 15 39.72 -41.09 27.56
N GLU A 16 39.14 -41.82 28.50
CA GLU A 16 37.76 -41.63 28.92
C GLU A 16 37.55 -40.30 29.64
N LYS A 17 38.52 -39.87 30.46
CA LYS A 17 38.49 -38.54 31.08
C LYS A 17 38.45 -37.44 30.02
N MET A 18 39.36 -37.46 29.04
CA MET A 18 39.36 -36.46 27.96
C MET A 18 38.04 -36.45 27.17
N ARG A 19 37.42 -37.62 26.94
CA ARG A 19 36.13 -37.71 26.26
C ARG A 19 35.02 -37.02 27.09
N ARG A 20 34.99 -37.24 28.41
CA ARG A 20 34.03 -36.60 29.32
C ARG A 20 34.25 -35.10 29.44
N ASP A 21 35.50 -34.66 29.50
CA ASP A 21 35.84 -33.23 29.57
C ASP A 21 35.33 -32.51 28.31
N LYS A 22 35.63 -33.03 27.11
CA LYS A 22 35.10 -32.49 25.83
C LYS A 22 33.57 -32.53 25.74
N LEU A 23 32.93 -33.54 26.34
CA LEU A 23 31.48 -33.61 26.39
C LEU A 23 30.93 -32.52 27.32
N ASN A 24 31.53 -32.33 28.49
CA ASN A 24 31.13 -31.32 29.46
C ASN A 24 31.36 -29.91 28.94
N ASP A 25 32.40 -29.65 28.15
CA ASP A 25 32.67 -28.33 27.55
C ASP A 25 31.54 -27.85 26.61
N ARG A 26 30.82 -28.79 25.97
CA ARG A 26 29.67 -28.49 25.09
C ARG A 26 28.38 -28.20 25.86
N HIS A 27 28.34 -28.51 27.15
CA HIS A 27 27.19 -28.21 28.00
C HIS A 27 27.56 -26.99 28.86
N PRO A 28 26.88 -25.84 28.71
CA PRO A 28 27.15 -24.67 29.52
C PRO A 28 26.76 -24.99 30.98
N GLY A 29 27.74 -25.46 31.76
CA GLY A 29 27.45 -26.14 33.02
C GLY A 29 28.67 -26.22 33.93
N ARG A 30 29.45 -25.13 34.02
CA ARG A 30 30.34 -24.91 35.17
C ARG A 30 29.64 -24.22 36.35
N SER A 31 28.33 -23.96 36.29
CA SER A 31 27.55 -23.37 37.38
C SER A 31 26.48 -24.33 37.92
N SER A 32 26.78 -24.87 39.10
CA SER A 32 25.91 -25.33 40.19
C SER A 32 24.47 -25.83 39.90
N LYS A 33 24.24 -27.12 40.19
CA LYS A 33 22.97 -27.75 40.61
C LYS A 33 21.86 -28.02 39.57
N VAL A 34 21.96 -27.60 38.31
CA VAL A 34 20.92 -27.92 37.30
C VAL A 34 21.23 -29.25 36.60
N ASP A 35 20.22 -30.11 36.48
CA ASP A 35 20.32 -31.39 35.78
C ASP A 35 20.64 -31.18 34.29
N LYS A 36 21.63 -31.91 33.78
CA LYS A 36 22.03 -31.89 32.36
C LYS A 36 20.87 -32.25 31.44
N ALA A 37 19.95 -33.11 31.89
CA ALA A 37 18.75 -33.46 31.14
C ALA A 37 17.84 -32.24 30.93
N VAL A 38 17.67 -31.38 31.93
CA VAL A 38 16.86 -30.17 31.83
C VAL A 38 17.46 -29.19 30.83
N ILE A 39 18.79 -28.98 30.88
CA ILE A 39 19.50 -28.13 29.91
C ILE A 39 19.27 -28.62 28.47
N LEU A 40 19.33 -29.94 28.25
CA LEU A 40 19.09 -30.52 26.92
C LEU A 40 17.64 -30.37 26.46
N VAL A 41 16.66 -30.57 27.35
CA VAL A 41 15.23 -30.40 27.05
C VAL A 41 14.93 -28.95 26.71
N ASP A 42 15.45 -27.99 27.46
CA ASP A 42 15.24 -26.58 27.20
C ASP A 42 15.94 -26.14 25.91
N ALA A 43 17.16 -26.61 25.64
CA ALA A 43 17.82 -26.37 24.36
C ALA A 43 17.00 -26.92 23.18
N ALA A 44 16.45 -28.13 23.30
CA ALA A 44 15.59 -28.71 22.26
C ALA A 44 14.32 -27.88 22.05
N ARG A 45 13.68 -27.41 23.13
CA ARG A 45 12.50 -26.54 23.08
C ARG A 45 12.80 -25.22 22.37
N MET A 46 13.90 -24.56 22.75
CA MET A 46 14.32 -23.30 22.11
C MET A 46 14.61 -23.49 20.62
N VAL A 47 15.25 -24.60 20.24
CA VAL A 47 15.51 -24.90 18.82
C VAL A 47 14.20 -25.03 18.04
N THR A 48 13.17 -25.66 18.60
CA THR A 48 11.85 -25.73 17.96
C THR A 48 11.22 -24.34 17.82
N GLN A 49 11.22 -23.54 18.88
CA GLN A 49 10.68 -22.17 18.86
C GLN A 49 11.37 -21.30 17.81
N LEU A 50 12.71 -21.32 17.77
CA LEU A 50 13.48 -20.56 16.78
C LEU A 50 13.21 -21.02 15.35
N ARG A 51 12.93 -22.30 15.12
CA ARG A 51 12.52 -22.81 13.80
C ARG A 51 11.14 -22.29 13.40
N ASP A 52 10.19 -22.28 14.32
CA ASP A 52 8.84 -21.77 14.06
C ASP A 52 8.86 -20.27 13.80
N GLU A 53 9.63 -19.51 14.56
CA GLU A 53 9.84 -18.07 14.35
C GLU A 53 10.53 -17.79 13.01
N ALA A 54 11.57 -18.54 12.67
CA ALA A 54 12.24 -18.42 11.37
C ALA A 54 11.29 -18.72 10.22
N GLN A 55 10.42 -19.71 10.36
CA GLN A 55 9.42 -20.06 9.34
C GLN A 55 8.39 -18.94 9.16
N LYS A 56 7.85 -18.38 10.25
CA LYS A 56 6.93 -17.23 10.20
C LYS A 56 7.58 -15.99 9.57
N LEU A 57 8.84 -15.72 9.90
CA LEU A 57 9.59 -14.62 9.30
C LEU A 57 9.78 -14.82 7.80
N ARG A 58 10.05 -16.05 7.35
CA ARG A 58 10.12 -16.38 5.92
C ARG A 58 8.79 -16.12 5.21
N GLU A 59 7.69 -16.63 5.74
CA GLU A 59 6.35 -16.44 5.17
C GLU A 59 5.96 -14.95 5.12
N SER A 60 6.25 -14.19 6.18
CA SER A 60 6.02 -12.75 6.19
C SER A 60 6.87 -12.01 5.17
N ASN A 61 8.12 -12.44 4.94
CA ASN A 61 9.00 -11.82 3.96
C ASN A 61 8.52 -12.12 2.53
N GLU A 62 8.13 -13.36 2.25
CA GLU A 62 7.53 -13.78 0.98
C GLU A 62 6.26 -12.96 0.69
N SER A 63 5.35 -12.81 1.65
CA SER A 63 4.14 -11.98 1.50
C SER A 63 4.44 -10.48 1.26
N LEU A 64 5.45 -9.92 1.95
CA LEU A 64 5.86 -8.53 1.72
C LEU A 64 6.46 -8.36 0.32
N GLN A 65 7.22 -9.34 -0.15
CA GLN A 65 7.82 -9.32 -1.48
C GLN A 65 6.74 -9.37 -2.58
N GLU A 66 5.68 -10.14 -2.39
CA GLU A 66 4.49 -10.16 -3.26
C GLU A 66 3.82 -8.79 -3.31
N LYS A 67 3.50 -8.20 -2.15
CA LYS A 67 2.89 -6.85 -2.07
C LYS A 67 3.75 -5.78 -2.73
N ILE A 68 5.07 -5.86 -2.61
CA ILE A 68 5.99 -4.94 -3.29
C ILE A 68 5.86 -5.09 -4.81
N ASN A 69 5.73 -6.31 -5.31
CA ASN A 69 5.60 -6.57 -6.74
C ASN A 69 4.24 -6.08 -7.27
N GLU A 70 3.15 -6.32 -6.53
CA GLU A 70 1.81 -5.80 -6.84
C GLU A 70 1.81 -4.27 -6.91
N LEU A 71 2.33 -3.59 -5.88
CA LEU A 71 2.42 -2.12 -5.86
C LEU A 71 3.30 -1.57 -7.00
N LYS A 72 4.35 -2.29 -7.39
CA LYS A 72 5.16 -1.90 -8.57
C LYS A 72 4.35 -2.00 -9.86
N ALA A 73 3.53 -3.03 -10.00
CA ALA A 73 2.65 -3.20 -11.16
C ALA A 73 1.58 -2.11 -11.20
N GLU A 74 0.85 -1.89 -10.11
CA GLU A 74 -0.19 -0.86 -10.00
C GLU A 74 0.38 0.54 -10.28
N LYS A 75 1.55 0.87 -9.73
CA LYS A 75 2.24 2.14 -10.01
C LYS A 75 2.56 2.30 -11.50
N ASN A 76 2.89 1.22 -12.21
CA ASN A 76 3.15 1.28 -13.65
C ASN A 76 1.83 1.47 -14.43
N GLU A 77 0.78 0.74 -14.08
CA GLU A 77 -0.55 0.91 -14.70
C GLU A 77 -1.09 2.34 -14.53
N LEU A 78 -0.94 2.92 -13.34
CA LEU A 78 -1.30 4.33 -13.09
C LEU A 78 -0.49 5.31 -13.93
N ARG A 79 0.79 4.99 -14.23
CA ARG A 79 1.60 5.82 -15.14
C ARG A 79 1.09 5.75 -16.57
N ASP A 80 0.75 4.56 -17.04
CA ASP A 80 0.25 4.34 -18.39
C ASP A 80 -1.12 5.02 -18.57
N GLU A 81 -2.00 4.85 -17.58
CA GLU A 81 -3.31 5.50 -17.54
C GLU A 81 -3.20 7.03 -17.50
N LYS A 82 -2.31 7.57 -16.66
CA LYS A 82 -2.03 9.00 -16.62
C LYS A 82 -1.58 9.52 -17.98
N GLN A 83 -0.71 8.79 -18.69
CA GLN A 83 -0.23 9.20 -20.01
C GLN A 83 -1.36 9.14 -21.05
N ARG A 84 -2.19 8.10 -21.02
CA ARG A 84 -3.38 7.96 -21.88
C ARG A 84 -4.37 9.11 -21.68
N LEU A 85 -4.69 9.44 -20.44
CA LEU A 85 -5.59 10.56 -20.13
C LEU A 85 -4.98 11.91 -20.54
N LYS A 86 -3.65 12.07 -20.42
CA LYS A 86 -2.97 13.29 -20.86
C LYS A 86 -3.10 13.48 -22.37
N THR A 87 -2.92 12.43 -23.17
CA THR A 87 -3.06 12.52 -24.63
C THR A 87 -4.51 12.76 -25.04
N GLU A 88 -5.47 12.12 -24.38
CA GLU A 88 -6.91 12.33 -24.63
C GLU A 88 -7.33 13.76 -24.27
N LYS A 89 -6.90 14.27 -23.12
CA LYS A 89 -7.10 15.67 -22.71
C LYS A 89 -6.56 16.64 -23.77
N ASP A 90 -5.30 16.47 -24.18
CA ASP A 90 -4.66 17.36 -25.17
C ASP A 90 -5.33 17.26 -26.56
N ASN A 91 -5.96 16.13 -26.88
CA ASN A 91 -6.77 15.97 -28.09
C ASN A 91 -8.12 16.68 -28.00
N LEU A 92 -8.81 16.59 -26.86
CA LEU A 92 -10.06 17.31 -26.63
C LEU A 92 -9.84 18.82 -26.58
N GLU A 93 -8.79 19.30 -25.92
CA GLU A 93 -8.42 20.72 -25.91
C GLU A 93 -8.17 21.26 -27.33
N ARG A 94 -7.52 20.48 -28.20
CA ARG A 94 -7.35 20.82 -29.62
C ARG A 94 -8.69 20.92 -30.36
N GLN A 95 -9.60 19.96 -30.14
CA GLN A 95 -10.93 19.98 -30.75
C GLN A 95 -11.74 21.19 -30.29
N VAL A 96 -11.77 21.49 -28.99
CA VAL A 96 -12.45 22.66 -28.43
C VAL A 96 -11.88 23.96 -28.98
N LYS A 97 -10.55 24.07 -29.10
CA LYS A 97 -9.90 25.25 -29.69
C LYS A 97 -10.25 25.42 -31.18
N ALA A 98 -10.34 24.32 -31.94
CA ALA A 98 -10.77 24.36 -33.33
C ALA A 98 -12.24 24.80 -33.49
N LEU A 99 -13.13 24.30 -32.61
CA LEU A 99 -14.55 24.69 -32.56
C LEU A 99 -14.76 26.14 -32.10
N GLY A 100 -13.98 26.60 -31.11
CA GLY A 100 -14.04 27.96 -30.58
C GLY A 100 -13.38 29.03 -31.46
N SER A 101 -12.66 28.63 -32.51
CA SER A 101 -12.01 29.55 -33.45
C SER A 101 -12.88 29.93 -34.66
N GLN A 102 -14.19 29.62 -34.63
CA GLN A 102 -15.12 30.20 -35.60
C GLN A 102 -15.18 31.73 -35.39
N PRO A 103 -14.87 32.56 -36.40
CA PRO A 103 -15.04 33.99 -36.28
C PRO A 103 -16.54 34.26 -36.12
N GLY A 104 -16.94 34.65 -34.91
CA GLY A 104 -18.30 35.06 -34.59
C GLY A 104 -18.65 36.37 -35.29
N PHE A 105 -18.83 36.34 -36.61
CA PHE A 105 -19.77 37.25 -37.27
C PHE A 105 -21.15 36.70 -37.00
N ILE A 106 -21.74 37.10 -35.87
CA ILE A 106 -23.18 36.98 -35.66
C ILE A 106 -23.80 38.21 -36.35
N PRO A 107 -24.55 38.07 -37.45
CA PRO A 107 -25.44 39.14 -37.87
C PRO A 107 -26.44 39.33 -36.74
N GLN A 108 -26.53 40.54 -36.17
CA GLN A 108 -27.64 40.86 -35.26
C GLN A 108 -28.95 40.63 -36.02
N ALA A 109 -29.60 39.50 -35.75
CA ALA A 109 -30.95 39.24 -36.22
C ALA A 109 -31.90 40.16 -35.43
N PRO A 110 -32.85 40.82 -36.11
CA PRO A 110 -33.77 41.75 -35.46
C PRO A 110 -34.61 40.99 -34.44
N ALA A 111 -34.84 41.61 -33.28
CA ALA A 111 -35.67 41.07 -32.22
C ALA A 111 -37.08 40.74 -32.75
N ILE A 112 -37.37 39.44 -32.87
CA ILE A 112 -38.73 38.92 -33.06
C ILE A 112 -39.19 38.36 -31.71
N PRO A 113 -40.31 38.82 -31.15
CA PRO A 113 -40.84 38.26 -29.90
C PRO A 113 -41.33 36.83 -30.14
N THR A 114 -40.77 35.85 -29.43
CA THR A 114 -41.16 34.44 -29.54
C THR A 114 -42.32 34.10 -28.57
N PRO A 115 -43.39 33.42 -29.05
CA PRO A 115 -44.64 33.23 -28.32
C PRO A 115 -44.70 31.87 -27.60
N PHE A 116 -43.77 31.57 -26.70
CA PHE A 116 -43.87 30.35 -25.90
C PHE A 116 -43.59 30.61 -24.42
N SER A 117 -44.63 31.14 -23.76
CA SER A 117 -44.88 30.92 -22.35
C SER A 117 -45.20 29.43 -22.12
N THR A 118 -44.50 28.78 -21.20
CA THR A 118 -44.91 27.49 -20.62
C THR A 118 -45.88 27.71 -19.46
N PRO A 119 -46.78 26.73 -19.17
CA PRO A 119 -48.10 27.03 -18.63
C PRO A 119 -48.11 27.20 -17.12
N SER A 120 -48.98 28.12 -16.70
CA SER A 120 -49.76 28.16 -15.47
C SER A 120 -49.48 27.04 -14.43
N GLN A 121 -48.89 27.44 -13.31
CA GLN A 121 -49.43 27.06 -11.99
C GLN A 121 -49.63 28.34 -11.18
N VAL A 122 -50.85 28.85 -11.21
CA VAL A 122 -51.36 29.79 -10.23
C VAL A 122 -51.97 28.98 -9.09
N VAL A 123 -51.27 28.90 -7.96
CA VAL A 123 -51.89 28.74 -6.64
C VAL A 123 -51.14 29.65 -5.67
N GLY A 124 -51.84 30.66 -5.16
CA GLY A 124 -51.55 31.26 -3.85
C GLY A 124 -50.34 32.19 -3.74
N GLY A 125 -50.53 33.45 -4.14
CA GLY A 125 -49.89 34.67 -3.61
C GLY A 125 -48.54 34.59 -2.89
N LYS A 126 -47.47 34.93 -3.62
CA LYS A 126 -46.37 35.86 -3.27
C LYS A 126 -45.35 35.82 -4.40
N LEU A 127 -45.33 36.86 -5.24
CA LEU A 127 -44.30 37.04 -6.27
C LEU A 127 -42.96 37.29 -5.57
N VAL A 128 -42.16 36.23 -5.43
CA VAL A 128 -40.73 36.38 -5.15
C VAL A 128 -40.03 36.20 -6.49
N PRO A 129 -39.31 37.22 -7.01
CA PRO A 129 -38.51 37.03 -8.21
C PRO A 129 -37.46 35.96 -7.92
N PHE A 130 -37.58 34.80 -8.57
CA PHE A 130 -36.49 33.86 -8.67
C PHE A 130 -35.42 34.51 -9.56
N VAL A 131 -34.47 35.20 -8.93
CA VAL A 131 -33.20 35.59 -9.55
C VAL A 131 -32.45 34.28 -9.78
N GLY A 132 -32.69 33.67 -10.94
CA GLY A 132 -31.87 32.58 -11.45
C GLY A 132 -30.44 33.11 -11.60
N TYR A 133 -29.53 32.61 -10.77
CA TYR A 133 -28.13 32.99 -10.78
C TYR A 133 -27.54 32.79 -12.19
N PRO A 134 -26.77 33.75 -12.71
CA PRO A 134 -26.20 33.68 -14.05
C PRO A 134 -25.19 32.54 -14.12
N GLY A 135 -25.52 31.48 -14.87
CA GLY A 135 -24.65 30.67 -15.75
C GLY A 135 -23.30 30.12 -15.27
N VAL A 136 -22.83 30.38 -14.06
CA VAL A 136 -21.55 29.91 -13.54
C VAL A 136 -21.82 28.86 -12.48
N SER A 137 -21.53 27.60 -12.81
CA SER A 137 -21.60 26.50 -11.85
C SER A 137 -20.70 26.81 -10.65
N MET A 138 -21.27 26.96 -9.46
CA MET A 138 -20.56 27.39 -8.24
C MET A 138 -19.35 26.50 -7.86
N TRP A 139 -19.27 25.27 -8.39
CA TRP A 139 -18.13 24.36 -8.26
C TRP A 139 -16.80 24.95 -8.74
N GLN A 140 -16.81 25.92 -9.66
CA GLN A 140 -15.60 26.60 -10.15
C GLN A 140 -14.95 27.49 -9.09
N PHE A 141 -15.69 27.87 -8.04
CA PHE A 141 -15.22 28.70 -6.94
C PHE A 141 -14.99 27.93 -5.64
N LEU A 142 -15.13 26.59 -5.67
CA LEU A 142 -14.86 25.80 -4.49
C LEU A 142 -13.34 25.68 -4.26
N PRO A 143 -12.87 25.89 -3.02
CA PRO A 143 -11.47 25.66 -2.68
C PRO A 143 -11.05 24.22 -3.04
N PRO A 144 -9.81 23.98 -3.50
CA PRO A 144 -9.35 22.63 -3.84
C PRO A 144 -9.54 21.59 -2.71
N ALA A 145 -9.46 22.03 -1.45
CA ALA A 145 -9.72 21.20 -0.28
C ALA A 145 -11.17 20.69 -0.17
N ALA A 146 -12.14 21.37 -0.78
CA ALA A 146 -13.54 20.95 -0.81
C ALA A 146 -13.85 19.95 -1.94
N VAL A 147 -12.91 19.77 -2.88
CA VAL A 147 -12.99 18.78 -3.97
C VAL A 147 -12.12 17.55 -3.66
N ASP A 148 -11.29 17.62 -2.62
CA ASP A 148 -10.42 16.54 -2.19
C ASP A 148 -11.22 15.46 -1.43
N THR A 149 -11.56 14.40 -2.17
CA THR A 149 -12.27 13.24 -1.64
C THR A 149 -11.34 12.16 -1.08
N SER A 150 -10.01 12.39 -1.06
CA SER A 150 -9.03 11.41 -0.59
C SER A 150 -9.26 10.98 0.86
N GLN A 151 -9.89 11.83 1.68
CA GLN A 151 -10.22 11.55 3.08
C GLN A 151 -11.69 11.21 3.34
N ASP A 152 -12.53 11.09 2.31
CA ASP A 152 -13.98 10.81 2.48
C ASP A 152 -14.22 9.45 3.16
N HIS A 153 -13.28 8.51 3.00
CA HIS A 153 -13.32 7.19 3.65
C HIS A 153 -13.10 7.25 5.18
N MET A 154 -12.53 8.33 5.72
CA MET A 154 -12.34 8.51 7.17
C MET A 154 -13.59 9.02 7.89
N LEU A 155 -14.53 9.60 7.13
CA LEU A 155 -15.76 10.20 7.67
C LEU A 155 -16.98 9.28 7.56
N ARG A 156 -16.85 8.13 6.90
CA ARG A 156 -17.93 7.14 6.81
C ARG A 156 -17.77 6.07 7.90
N PRO A 157 -18.85 5.72 8.62
CA PRO A 157 -18.80 4.64 9.58
C PRO A 157 -18.47 3.31 8.88
N PRO A 158 -17.70 2.42 9.53
CA PRO A 158 -17.34 1.13 8.97
C PRO A 158 -18.62 0.31 8.75
N VAL A 159 -18.77 -0.19 7.52
CA VAL A 159 -19.83 -1.15 7.14
C VAL A 159 -19.36 -2.55 7.47
#